data_AF-A0A5N9GVV5-F1
#
_entry.id   AF-A0A5N9GVV5-F1
#
_cell.length_a   1.000
_cell.length_b   1.000
_cell.length_c   1.000
_cell.angle_alpha   90.00
_cell.angle_beta   90.00
_cell.angle_gamma   90.00
#
_symmetry.space_group_name_H-M   'P 1'
#
loop_
_entity.id
_entity.type
_entity.pdbx_description
1 polymer ?
#
loop_
_entity_poly.entity_id
_entity_poly.type
_entity_poly.pdbx_seq_one_letter_code
_entity_poly.pdbx_strand_id
1 'polypeptide(L)'
;MAVDADKCTGCQACVVACQSENNIPINESDHFLQRRAIQWIRIERYWEGEFPDVKARFVPMLCQHCENAPCEPVCPVFATYHNNEGLNVQVYNRCIGTRFCANNDPWNVRFFNFWEPVWPETLRNQLNSDVTVRSRGIMEKCSFCVQRIRRTVREVTREGREVVDGDVVPACVQSCPTNALVFGDLNDDSSQVSGLSKSGRQYRILDQLGTEPAIYYLKKVDPNAITEEAHA
;
A
#
# COMPACT_ATOMS: atom_id res chain seq x y z
N MET A 1 1.38 -1.62 -9.30
CA MET A 1 0.02 -1.93 -8.79
C MET A 1 -0.97 -0.97 -9.45
N ALA A 2 -2.23 -1.37 -9.67
CA ALA A 2 -3.30 -0.49 -10.10
C ALA A 2 -4.47 -0.53 -9.09
N VAL A 3 -5.14 0.62 -8.91
CA VAL A 3 -6.28 0.81 -8.00
C VAL A 3 -7.44 1.40 -8.78
N ASP A 4 -8.50 0.63 -8.99
CA ASP A 4 -9.75 1.12 -9.59
C ASP A 4 -10.63 1.75 -8.51
N ALA A 5 -10.56 3.07 -8.38
CA ALA A 5 -11.33 3.81 -7.37
C ALA A 5 -12.85 3.74 -7.63
N ASP A 6 -13.27 3.46 -8.87
CA ASP A 6 -14.67 3.28 -9.24
C ASP A 6 -15.29 2.05 -8.57
N LYS A 7 -14.50 0.97 -8.46
CA LYS A 7 -14.91 -0.30 -7.85
C LYS A 7 -14.75 -0.33 -6.34
N CYS A 8 -14.11 0.68 -5.74
CA CYS A 8 -13.84 0.69 -4.31
C CYS A 8 -15.08 1.12 -3.51
N THR A 9 -15.65 0.19 -2.75
CA THR A 9 -16.83 0.43 -1.89
C THR A 9 -16.46 0.87 -0.47
N GLY A 10 -15.17 0.92 -0.14
CA GLY A 10 -14.71 1.25 1.21
C GLY A 10 -14.92 0.16 2.27
N CYS A 11 -15.08 -1.10 1.87
CA CYS A 11 -15.35 -2.23 2.77
C CYS A 11 -14.25 -2.57 3.81
N GLN A 12 -13.06 -1.95 3.74
CA GLN A 12 -11.93 -2.15 4.66
C GLN A 12 -11.32 -3.57 4.71
N ALA A 13 -11.80 -4.53 3.90
CA ALA A 13 -11.27 -5.90 3.89
C ALA A 13 -9.76 -5.96 3.63
N CYS A 14 -9.26 -5.13 2.71
CA CYS A 14 -7.83 -5.03 2.41
C CYS A 14 -6.98 -4.50 3.58
N VAL A 15 -7.56 -3.69 4.48
CA VAL A 15 -6.87 -3.17 5.68
C VAL A 15 -6.64 -4.30 6.67
N VAL A 16 -7.70 -5.06 6.98
CA VAL A 16 -7.63 -6.21 7.88
C VAL A 16 -6.74 -7.31 7.31
N ALA A 17 -6.83 -7.59 6.00
CA ALA A 17 -5.98 -8.58 5.35
C ALA A 17 -4.50 -8.18 5.42
N CYS A 18 -4.18 -6.90 5.18
CA CYS A 18 -2.81 -6.40 5.32
C CYS A 18 -2.31 -6.52 6.77
N GLN A 19 -3.19 -6.25 7.74
CA GLN A 19 -2.88 -6.38 9.17
C GLN A 19 -2.55 -7.82 9.55
N SER A 20 -3.40 -8.77 9.15
CA SER A 20 -3.21 -10.20 9.44
C SER A 20 -2.00 -10.79 8.70
N GLU A 21 -1.79 -10.40 7.44
CA GLU A 21 -0.69 -10.94 6.62
C GLU A 21 0.68 -10.46 7.09
N ASN A 22 0.77 -9.17 7.45
CA ASN A 22 2.04 -8.52 7.72
C ASN A 22 2.27 -8.30 9.21
N ASN A 23 1.65 -9.06 10.10
CA ASN A 23 1.86 -8.98 11.55
C ASN A 23 1.78 -7.53 12.09
N ILE A 24 0.84 -6.72 11.57
CA ILE A 24 0.67 -5.35 12.05
C ILE A 24 -0.05 -5.42 13.41
N PRO A 25 0.42 -4.69 14.44
CA PRO A 25 -0.20 -4.72 15.76
C PRO A 25 -1.67 -4.30 15.73
N ILE A 26 -2.39 -4.70 16.77
CA ILE A 26 -3.78 -4.29 16.96
C ILE A 26 -3.81 -2.80 17.29
N ASN A 27 -4.66 -2.07 16.56
CA ASN A 27 -4.89 -0.65 16.82
C ASN A 27 -5.96 -0.51 17.90
N GLU A 28 -5.51 -0.30 19.14
CA GLU A 28 -6.39 0.02 20.25
C GLU A 28 -6.93 1.45 20.16
N SER A 29 -8.00 1.72 20.92
CA SER A 29 -8.71 3.01 20.89
C SER A 29 -7.80 4.19 21.27
N ASP A 30 -6.87 3.99 22.20
CA ASP A 30 -5.92 4.99 22.68
C ASP A 30 -4.88 5.34 21.61
N HIS A 31 -4.36 4.36 20.88
CA HIS A 31 -3.45 4.55 19.75
C HIS A 31 -4.14 5.34 18.63
N PHE A 32 -5.41 5.04 18.36
CA PHE A 32 -6.21 5.76 17.37
C PHE A 32 -6.43 7.22 17.77
N LEU A 33 -6.82 7.49 19.02
CA LEU A 33 -7.01 8.86 19.53
C LEU A 33 -5.72 9.68 19.52
N GLN A 34 -4.57 9.02 19.69
CA GLN A 34 -3.25 9.65 19.58
C GLN A 34 -2.77 9.82 18.12
N ARG A 35 -3.56 9.41 17.13
CA ARG A 35 -3.21 9.42 15.70
C ARG A 35 -1.97 8.58 15.38
N ARG A 36 -1.83 7.43 16.04
CA ARG A 36 -0.69 6.50 15.92
C ARG A 36 -1.10 5.10 15.49
N ALA A 37 -2.33 4.96 14.99
CA ALA A 37 -2.78 3.70 14.42
C ALA A 37 -1.89 3.31 13.22
N ILE A 38 -1.51 2.04 13.16
CA ILE A 38 -0.66 1.48 12.11
C ILE A 38 -1.56 0.78 11.10
N GLN A 39 -1.63 1.34 9.89
CA GLN A 39 -2.45 0.82 8.79
C GLN A 39 -1.69 0.97 7.48
N TRP A 40 -0.92 -0.05 7.09
CA TRP A 40 -0.06 0.02 5.89
C TRP A 40 -0.84 0.30 4.59
N ILE A 41 -2.13 -0.02 4.60
CA ILE A 41 -3.12 0.48 3.65
C ILE A 41 -4.27 1.08 4.46
N ARG A 42 -4.65 2.32 4.15
CA ARG A 42 -5.79 3.03 4.73
C ARG A 42 -6.78 3.36 3.63
N ILE A 43 -8.07 3.39 3.93
CA ILE A 43 -9.09 3.86 2.97
C ILE A 43 -9.45 5.29 3.34
N GLU A 44 -9.15 6.23 2.46
CA GLU A 44 -9.55 7.62 2.62
C GLU A 44 -10.94 7.83 2.03
N ARG A 45 -11.81 8.48 2.80
CA ARG A 45 -13.17 8.83 2.38
C ARG A 45 -13.23 10.33 2.12
N TYR A 46 -13.56 10.68 0.89
CA TYR A 46 -13.84 12.04 0.45
C TYR A 46 -15.33 12.18 0.17
N TRP A 47 -15.88 13.36 0.47
CA TRP A 47 -17.26 13.73 0.13
C TRP A 47 -17.24 14.68 -1.06
N GLU A 48 -18.10 14.43 -2.03
CA GLU A 48 -18.24 15.21 -3.26
C GLU A 48 -19.70 15.64 -3.44
N GLY A 49 -19.90 16.82 -4.02
CA GLY A 49 -21.23 17.42 -4.21
C GLY A 49 -21.73 18.19 -2.99
N GLU A 50 -22.94 18.71 -3.10
CA GLU A 50 -23.62 19.48 -2.07
C GLU A 50 -24.86 18.75 -1.57
N PHE A 51 -25.27 18.99 -0.32
CA PHE A 51 -26.48 18.38 0.24
C PHE A 51 -27.72 18.83 -0.55
N PRO A 52 -28.64 17.90 -0.93
CA PRO A 52 -28.74 16.49 -0.54
C PRO A 52 -27.96 15.49 -1.43
N ASP A 53 -27.38 15.93 -2.54
CA ASP A 53 -26.72 15.11 -3.56
C ASP A 53 -25.22 14.85 -3.26
N VAL A 54 -24.92 14.47 -2.01
CA VAL A 54 -23.54 14.17 -1.58
C VAL A 54 -23.19 12.72 -1.89
N LYS A 55 -22.03 12.51 -2.54
CA LYS A 55 -21.46 11.19 -2.83
C LYS A 55 -20.18 10.95 -2.04
N ALA A 56 -20.00 9.73 -1.57
CA ALA A 56 -18.73 9.29 -0.99
C ALA A 56 -17.82 8.71 -2.09
N ARG A 57 -16.55 9.12 -2.06
CA ARG A 57 -15.45 8.53 -2.82
C ARG A 57 -14.46 7.90 -1.87
N PHE A 58 -14.04 6.67 -2.19
CA PHE A 58 -13.07 5.93 -1.41
C PHE A 58 -11.78 5.77 -2.20
N VAL A 59 -10.66 6.17 -1.60
CA VAL A 59 -9.33 6.06 -2.19
C VAL A 59 -8.45 5.23 -1.26
N PRO A 60 -8.12 3.99 -1.62
CA PRO A 60 -7.11 3.20 -0.90
C PRO A 60 -5.74 3.87 -1.00
N MET A 61 -5.16 4.25 0.13
CA MET A 61 -3.83 4.86 0.24
C MET A 61 -2.88 3.92 0.97
N LEU A 62 -1.73 3.64 0.35
CA LEU A 62 -0.68 2.76 0.84
C LEU A 62 0.68 3.30 0.39
N CYS A 63 1.79 2.64 0.77
CA CYS A 63 3.09 3.00 0.19
C CYS A 63 3.01 2.91 -1.34
N GLN A 64 3.37 4.00 -2.02
CA GLN A 64 3.29 4.10 -3.46
C GLN A 64 4.50 3.48 -4.18
N HIS A 65 5.52 3.05 -3.42
CA HIS A 65 6.78 2.49 -3.95
C HIS A 65 7.35 3.35 -5.10
N CYS A 66 7.48 4.64 -4.83
CA CYS A 66 7.91 5.67 -5.77
C CYS A 66 9.31 5.40 -6.30
N GLU A 67 9.55 5.51 -7.60
CA GLU A 67 10.89 5.40 -8.18
C GLU A 67 11.83 6.49 -7.59
N ASN A 68 11.38 7.75 -7.65
CA ASN A 68 12.06 8.87 -7.00
C ASN A 68 11.55 9.01 -5.55
N ALA A 69 11.78 8.01 -4.71
CA ALA A 69 11.28 8.00 -3.33
C ALA A 69 11.95 9.05 -2.44
N PRO A 70 11.22 10.09 -1.98
CA PRO A 70 11.79 11.11 -1.10
C PRO A 70 12.13 10.56 0.28
N CYS A 71 11.46 9.49 0.70
CA CYS A 71 11.67 8.86 2.00
C CYS A 71 12.97 8.05 2.13
N GLU A 72 13.69 7.80 1.03
CA GLU A 72 14.98 7.08 1.02
C GLU A 72 16.20 7.91 1.37
N PRO A 73 16.53 8.99 0.65
CA PRO A 73 17.77 9.75 0.87
C PRO A 73 17.84 10.38 2.26
N VAL A 74 16.69 10.53 2.94
CA VAL A 74 16.59 11.09 4.29
C VAL A 74 16.89 10.08 5.41
N CYS A 75 17.10 8.80 5.09
CA CYS A 75 17.43 7.78 6.07
C CYS A 75 18.94 7.70 6.33
N PRO A 76 19.46 8.16 7.47
CA PRO A 76 20.91 8.25 7.70
C PRO A 76 21.63 6.90 7.78
N VAL A 77 20.88 5.81 7.96
CA VAL A 77 21.42 4.45 8.12
C VAL A 77 21.05 3.52 6.97
N PHE A 78 20.45 4.06 5.90
CA PHE A 78 20.02 3.29 4.72
C PHE A 78 19.10 2.11 5.08
N ALA A 79 18.19 2.31 6.04
CA ALA A 79 17.18 1.32 6.40
C ALA A 79 16.05 1.22 5.36
N THR A 80 16.03 2.10 4.37
CA THR A 80 15.11 2.06 3.25
C THR A 80 15.88 2.30 1.96
N TYR A 81 15.60 1.51 0.93
CA TYR A 81 16.31 1.52 -0.35
C TYR A 81 15.47 0.87 -1.46
N HIS A 82 15.74 1.20 -2.72
CA HIS A 82 15.17 0.50 -3.87
C HIS A 82 15.91 -0.79 -4.19
N ASN A 83 15.17 -1.86 -4.44
CA ASN A 83 15.72 -3.09 -4.99
C ASN A 83 15.61 -3.12 -6.53
N ASN A 84 16.19 -4.16 -7.13
CA ASN A 84 16.20 -4.35 -8.58
C ASN A 84 14.81 -4.71 -9.18
N GLU A 85 13.80 -4.91 -8.34
CA GLU A 85 12.41 -5.19 -8.75
C GLU A 85 11.55 -3.91 -8.72
N GLY A 86 12.16 -2.74 -8.47
CA GLY A 86 11.44 -1.46 -8.33
C GLY A 86 10.68 -1.32 -7.00
N LEU A 87 10.94 -2.18 -6.02
CA LEU A 87 10.34 -2.07 -4.69
C LEU A 87 11.16 -1.15 -3.81
N ASN A 88 10.52 -0.13 -3.27
CA ASN A 88 11.00 0.52 -2.05
C ASN A 88 10.98 -0.50 -0.90
N VAL A 89 12.14 -0.92 -0.39
CA VAL A 89 12.28 -1.92 0.69
C VAL A 89 12.51 -1.22 2.02
N GLN A 90 11.81 -1.65 3.07
CA GLN A 90 12.07 -1.21 4.46
C GLN A 90 12.73 -2.36 5.22
N VAL A 91 13.98 -2.16 5.63
CA VAL A 91 14.76 -3.09 6.44
C VAL A 91 14.55 -2.74 7.91
N TYR A 92 13.73 -3.55 8.60
CA TYR A 92 13.27 -3.23 9.95
C TYR A 92 14.40 -3.17 10.98
N ASN A 93 15.31 -4.15 10.97
CA ASN A 93 16.42 -4.26 11.93
C ASN A 93 17.53 -3.22 11.73
N ARG A 94 17.55 -2.51 10.59
CA ARG A 94 18.48 -1.41 10.34
C ARG A 94 17.94 -0.06 10.81
N CYS A 95 16.62 0.04 11.01
CA CYS A 95 15.96 1.28 11.39
C CYS A 95 16.35 1.70 12.82
N ILE A 96 16.88 2.92 12.96
CA ILE A 96 17.22 3.51 14.27
C ILE A 96 16.15 4.49 14.79
N GLY A 97 15.01 4.57 14.10
CA GLY A 97 13.84 5.31 14.59
C GLY A 97 13.92 6.84 14.54
N THR A 98 14.70 7.42 13.61
CA THR A 98 14.76 8.89 13.43
C THR A 98 13.45 9.50 12.93
N ARG A 99 12.57 8.69 12.31
CA ARG A 99 11.25 9.07 11.76
C ARG A 99 11.26 10.08 10.60
N PHE A 100 12.43 10.55 10.16
CA PHE A 100 12.49 11.57 9.11
C PHE A 100 11.92 11.06 7.76
N CYS A 101 12.05 9.77 7.48
CA CYS A 101 11.42 9.15 6.32
C CYS A 101 9.89 9.26 6.31
N ALA A 102 9.23 9.37 7.47
CA ALA A 102 7.78 9.62 7.54
C ALA A 102 7.46 11.07 7.14
N ASN A 103 8.24 12.04 7.63
CA ASN A 103 8.01 13.46 7.33
C ASN A 103 8.25 13.79 5.85
N ASN A 104 9.20 13.11 5.21
CA ASN A 104 9.50 13.35 3.79
C ASN A 104 8.61 12.55 2.85
N ASP A 105 7.74 11.67 3.37
CA ASP A 105 6.81 10.88 2.55
C ASP A 105 5.49 11.67 2.33
N PRO A 106 5.18 12.09 1.08
CA PRO A 106 4.03 12.95 0.82
C PRO A 106 2.68 12.34 1.22
N TRP A 107 2.59 11.02 1.27
CA TRP A 107 1.35 10.31 1.59
C TRP A 107 1.24 9.93 3.06
N ASN A 108 2.26 10.17 3.90
CA ASN A 108 2.26 9.76 5.31
C ASN A 108 1.89 8.27 5.50
N VAL A 109 2.45 7.40 4.64
CA VAL A 109 2.20 5.94 4.62
C VAL A 109 3.33 5.13 5.25
N ARG A 110 4.20 5.81 6.01
CA ARG A 110 5.18 5.19 6.89
C ARG A 110 4.74 5.34 8.34
N PHE A 111 4.70 4.23 9.05
CA PHE A 111 4.17 4.14 10.41
C PHE A 111 5.30 3.84 11.38
N PHE A 112 5.29 4.48 12.54
CA PHE A 112 6.33 4.27 13.56
C PHE A 112 5.78 3.44 14.72
N ASN A 113 6.54 2.43 15.15
CA ASN A 113 6.24 1.70 16.37
C ASN A 113 6.67 2.52 17.59
N PHE A 114 5.72 3.26 18.17
CA PHE A 114 5.96 4.05 19.38
C PHE A 114 6.15 3.19 20.63
N TRP A 115 5.43 2.07 20.71
CA TRP A 115 5.45 1.13 21.82
C TRP A 115 5.81 -0.26 21.33
N GLU A 116 6.07 -1.17 22.28
CA GLU A 116 6.32 -2.56 21.94
C GLU A 116 5.01 -3.21 21.50
N PRO A 117 4.95 -3.80 20.29
CA PRO A 117 3.77 -4.53 19.85
C PRO A 117 3.47 -5.73 20.76
N VAL A 118 2.24 -5.82 21.25
CA VAL A 118 1.77 -6.94 22.08
C VAL A 118 0.56 -7.57 21.41
N TRP A 119 0.58 -8.90 21.28
CA TRP A 119 -0.58 -9.68 20.87
C TRP A 119 -1.09 -10.49 22.05
N PRO A 120 -2.42 -10.65 22.20
CA PRO A 120 -3.00 -11.60 23.14
C PRO A 120 -2.38 -12.99 22.97
N GLU A 121 -2.20 -13.73 24.07
CA GLU A 121 -1.63 -15.09 24.05
C GLU A 121 -2.33 -16.00 23.03
N THR A 122 -3.66 -15.87 22.96
CA THR A 122 -4.53 -16.64 22.06
C THR A 122 -4.27 -16.37 20.57
N LEU A 123 -3.62 -15.25 20.23
CA LEU A 123 -3.31 -14.84 18.86
C LEU A 123 -1.85 -15.03 18.48
N ARG A 124 -0.99 -15.57 19.36
CA ARG A 124 0.43 -15.77 19.03
C ARG A 124 0.65 -16.67 17.81
N ASN A 125 -0.18 -17.69 17.64
CA ASN A 125 -0.12 -18.61 16.50
C ASN A 125 -0.69 -18.01 15.20
N GLN A 126 -1.29 -16.82 15.24
CA GLN A 126 -1.78 -16.13 14.04
C GLN A 126 -0.66 -15.42 13.27
N LEU A 127 0.47 -15.13 13.92
CA LEU A 127 1.55 -14.36 13.32
C LEU A 127 2.17 -15.14 12.15
N ASN A 128 2.27 -14.47 11.00
CA ASN A 128 2.89 -14.98 9.81
C ASN A 128 4.40 -15.18 10.02
N SER A 129 4.88 -16.42 9.91
CA SER A 129 6.28 -16.77 10.09
C SER A 129 7.22 -16.17 9.04
N ASP A 130 6.69 -15.82 7.87
CA ASP A 130 7.47 -15.27 6.76
C ASP A 130 7.72 -13.75 6.90
N VAL A 131 7.07 -13.11 7.89
CA VAL A 131 7.17 -11.66 8.12
C VAL A 131 7.75 -11.39 9.51
N THR A 132 8.79 -10.56 9.56
CA THR A 132 9.40 -10.11 10.81
C THR A 132 8.34 -9.47 11.72
N VAL A 133 8.28 -9.89 12.98
CA VAL A 133 7.56 -9.17 14.03
C VAL A 133 8.42 -8.00 14.46
N ARG A 134 7.87 -6.78 14.38
CA ARG A 134 8.60 -5.55 14.64
C ARG A 134 8.60 -5.23 16.13
N SER A 135 9.71 -4.68 16.63
CA SER A 135 9.79 -4.14 17.98
C SER A 135 9.43 -2.66 18.01
N ARG A 136 9.43 -2.05 19.19
CA ARG A 136 9.39 -0.59 19.31
C ARG A 136 10.56 0.06 18.57
N GLY A 137 10.38 1.33 18.18
CA GLY A 137 11.46 2.18 17.68
C GLY A 137 11.72 2.09 16.18
N ILE A 138 10.91 1.35 15.42
CA ILE A 138 11.17 1.10 14.00
C ILE A 138 10.01 1.55 13.11
N MET A 139 10.37 1.96 11.90
CA MET A 139 9.44 2.37 10.86
C MET A 139 8.96 1.16 10.06
N GLU A 140 7.71 1.21 9.67
CA GLU A 140 7.03 0.24 8.84
C GLU A 140 6.29 0.92 7.69
N LYS A 141 5.98 0.15 6.66
CA LYS A 141 5.19 0.59 5.51
C LYS A 141 4.71 -0.62 4.73
N CYS A 142 3.75 -0.42 3.84
CA CYS A 142 3.42 -1.44 2.84
C CYS A 142 4.69 -1.86 2.08
N SER A 143 4.87 -3.17 1.94
CA SER A 143 6.00 -3.82 1.26
C SER A 143 5.59 -4.52 -0.03
N PHE A 144 4.37 -4.26 -0.52
CA PHE A 144 3.69 -5.09 -1.53
C PHE A 144 3.67 -6.59 -1.20
N CYS A 145 3.61 -6.93 0.10
CA CYS A 145 3.68 -8.30 0.58
C CYS A 145 4.93 -9.02 0.06
N VAL A 146 6.10 -8.40 0.23
CA VAL A 146 7.40 -8.92 -0.25
C VAL A 146 7.67 -10.38 0.11
N GLN A 147 7.15 -10.86 1.24
CA GLN A 147 7.20 -12.27 1.63
C GLN A 147 6.53 -13.20 0.61
N ARG A 148 5.38 -12.79 0.06
CA ARG A 148 4.66 -13.53 -0.99
C ARG A 148 5.43 -13.48 -2.30
N ILE A 149 5.92 -12.30 -2.70
CA ILE A 149 6.77 -12.14 -3.89
C ILE A 149 7.96 -13.11 -3.82
N ARG A 150 8.72 -13.07 -2.72
CA ARG A 150 9.93 -13.88 -2.54
C ARG A 150 9.63 -15.38 -2.48
N ARG A 151 8.53 -15.78 -1.83
CA ARG A 151 8.11 -17.17 -1.76
C ARG A 151 7.70 -17.70 -3.13
N THR A 152 6.82 -16.99 -3.82
CA THR A 152 6.34 -17.37 -5.16
C THR A 152 7.52 -17.47 -6.13
N VAL A 153 8.40 -16.46 -6.20
CA VAL A 153 9.59 -16.51 -7.06
C VAL A 153 10.43 -17.77 -6.79
N ARG A 154 10.68 -18.12 -5.52
CA ARG A 154 11.43 -19.34 -5.18
C ARG A 154 10.74 -20.62 -5.63
N GLU A 155 9.42 -20.71 -5.45
CA GLU A 155 8.63 -21.89 -5.83
C GLU A 155 8.60 -22.06 -7.36
N VAL A 156 8.33 -20.98 -8.08
CA VAL A 156 8.30 -20.87 -9.55
C VAL A 156 9.67 -21.21 -10.16
N THR A 157 10.76 -20.64 -9.65
CA THR A 157 12.12 -20.93 -10.12
C THR A 157 12.50 -22.40 -9.90
N ARG A 158 12.02 -23.02 -8.80
CA ARG A 158 12.26 -24.45 -8.54
C ARG A 158 11.54 -25.35 -9.55
N GLU A 159 10.41 -24.90 -10.08
CA GLU A 159 9.64 -25.59 -11.13
C GLU A 159 10.21 -25.35 -12.55
N GLY A 160 11.22 -24.50 -12.70
CA GLY A 160 11.85 -24.19 -13.99
C GLY A 160 10.97 -23.34 -14.92
N ARG A 161 10.02 -22.59 -14.35
CA ARG A 161 9.16 -21.65 -15.07
C ARG A 161 9.46 -20.21 -14.63
N GLU A 162 8.99 -19.25 -15.41
CA GLU A 162 9.00 -17.83 -15.05
C GLU A 162 7.72 -17.46 -14.28
N VAL A 163 7.77 -16.32 -13.57
CA VAL A 163 6.60 -15.76 -12.89
C VAL A 163 5.66 -15.18 -13.94
N VAL A 164 4.39 -15.53 -13.86
CA VAL A 164 3.34 -15.01 -14.75
C VAL A 164 2.31 -14.19 -13.97
N ASP A 165 1.54 -13.36 -14.67
CA ASP A 165 0.47 -12.56 -14.04
C ASP A 165 -0.48 -13.46 -13.23
N GLY A 166 -0.80 -13.04 -12.01
CA GLY A 166 -1.63 -13.81 -11.08
C GLY A 166 -0.90 -14.83 -10.19
N ASP A 167 0.37 -15.16 -10.45
CA ASP A 167 1.16 -16.01 -9.52
C ASP A 167 1.35 -15.35 -8.15
N VAL A 168 1.60 -14.04 -8.15
CA VAL A 168 1.79 -13.26 -6.93
C VAL A 168 0.54 -12.46 -6.63
N VAL A 169 -0.18 -12.87 -5.57
CA VAL A 169 -1.36 -12.14 -5.11
C VAL A 169 -1.13 -11.60 -3.69
N PRO A 170 -0.90 -10.27 -3.54
CA PRO A 170 -0.83 -9.63 -2.23
C PRO A 170 -2.12 -9.81 -1.42
N ALA A 171 -2.03 -9.79 -0.08
CA ALA A 171 -3.19 -10.00 0.78
C ALA A 171 -4.32 -8.98 0.58
N CYS A 172 -3.96 -7.71 0.31
CA CYS A 172 -4.95 -6.67 0.02
C CYS A 172 -5.71 -6.92 -1.30
N VAL A 173 -5.03 -7.46 -2.31
CA VAL A 173 -5.61 -7.83 -3.61
C VAL A 173 -6.53 -9.04 -3.45
N GLN A 174 -6.04 -10.11 -2.82
CA GLN A 174 -6.79 -11.35 -2.61
C GLN A 174 -8.09 -11.15 -1.83
N SER A 175 -8.10 -10.24 -0.86
CA SER A 175 -9.25 -9.97 0.01
C SER A 175 -10.26 -8.97 -0.56
N CYS A 176 -9.95 -8.31 -1.67
CA CYS A 176 -10.81 -7.27 -2.23
C CYS A 176 -12.00 -7.89 -2.98
N PRO A 177 -13.25 -7.79 -2.48
CA PRO A 177 -14.39 -8.49 -3.11
C PRO A 177 -14.77 -7.91 -4.47
N THR A 178 -14.43 -6.64 -4.73
CA THR A 178 -14.77 -5.95 -5.98
C THR A 178 -13.63 -5.97 -7.00
N ASN A 179 -12.50 -6.63 -6.69
CA ASN A 179 -11.29 -6.62 -7.52
C ASN A 179 -10.84 -5.19 -7.89
N ALA A 180 -10.95 -4.27 -6.92
CA ALA A 180 -10.51 -2.88 -7.10
C ALA A 180 -8.98 -2.74 -7.07
N LEU A 181 -8.26 -3.68 -6.48
CA LEU A 181 -6.80 -3.68 -6.41
C LEU A 181 -6.27 -4.74 -7.39
N VAL A 182 -5.31 -4.37 -8.24
CA VAL A 182 -4.66 -5.26 -9.19
C VAL A 182 -3.14 -5.15 -9.02
N PHE A 183 -2.47 -6.28 -8.87
CA PHE A 183 -1.02 -6.35 -8.70
C PHE A 183 -0.43 -7.29 -9.74
N GLY A 184 0.75 -6.95 -10.24
CA GLY A 184 1.45 -7.68 -11.29
C GLY A 184 2.76 -6.99 -11.64
N ASP A 185 3.48 -7.54 -12.61
CA ASP A 185 4.72 -6.98 -13.14
C ASP A 185 4.42 -5.91 -14.20
N LEU A 186 4.95 -4.70 -14.02
CA LEU A 186 4.77 -3.61 -14.98
C LEU A 186 5.60 -3.80 -16.26
N ASN A 187 6.67 -4.60 -16.21
CA ASN A 187 7.51 -4.90 -17.37
C ASN A 187 6.87 -5.94 -18.29
N ASP A 188 5.91 -6.73 -17.80
CA ASP A 188 5.12 -7.64 -18.62
C ASP A 188 3.95 -6.87 -19.25
N ASP A 189 4.06 -6.63 -20.56
CA ASP A 189 3.02 -5.95 -21.37
C ASP A 189 1.69 -6.71 -21.42
N SER A 190 1.70 -8.02 -21.14
CA SER A 190 0.49 -8.86 -21.11
C SER A 190 -0.21 -8.84 -19.75
N SER A 191 0.44 -8.32 -18.70
CA SER A 191 -0.12 -8.25 -17.36
C SER A 191 -1.33 -7.31 -17.29
N GLN A 192 -2.27 -7.63 -16.39
CA GLN A 192 -3.43 -6.77 -16.16
C GLN A 192 -3.01 -5.36 -15.70
N VAL A 193 -1.95 -5.25 -14.90
CA VAL A 193 -1.49 -3.96 -14.37
C VAL A 193 -0.86 -3.07 -15.46
N SER A 194 -0.14 -3.65 -16.43
CA SER A 194 0.40 -2.90 -17.58
C SER A 194 -0.72 -2.39 -18.50
N GLY A 195 -1.77 -3.18 -18.69
CA GLY A 195 -2.97 -2.71 -19.41
C GLY A 195 -3.67 -1.54 -18.69
N LEU A 196 -3.81 -1.62 -17.36
CA LEU A 196 -4.47 -0.57 -16.57
C LEU A 196 -3.62 0.71 -16.45
N SER A 197 -2.30 0.60 -16.38
CA SER A 197 -1.40 1.77 -16.33
C SER A 197 -1.42 2.60 -17.62
N LYS A 198 -1.81 1.99 -18.74
CA LYS A 198 -1.98 2.64 -20.05
C LYS A 198 -3.43 3.11 -20.30
N SER A 199 -4.35 2.91 -19.36
CA SER A 199 -5.76 3.29 -19.50
C SER A 199 -5.92 4.81 -19.58
N GLY A 200 -6.85 5.31 -20.40
CA GLY A 200 -7.19 6.74 -20.45
C GLY A 200 -7.76 7.30 -19.13
N ARG A 201 -8.19 6.43 -18.20
CA ARG A 201 -8.65 6.82 -16.85
C ARG A 201 -7.52 6.90 -15.83
N GLN A 202 -6.29 6.53 -16.18
CA GLN A 202 -5.20 6.44 -15.22
C GLN A 202 -4.78 7.83 -14.73
N TYR A 203 -4.36 7.90 -13.48
CA TYR A 203 -3.63 9.01 -12.91
C TYR A 203 -2.75 8.53 -11.75
N ARG A 204 -1.74 9.31 -11.39
CA ARG A 204 -0.94 9.12 -10.18
C ARG A 204 -1.30 10.17 -9.15
N ILE A 205 -1.37 9.79 -7.89
CA ILE A 205 -1.69 10.73 -6.80
C ILE A 205 -0.45 11.58 -6.53
N LEU A 206 -0.62 12.90 -6.51
CA LEU A 206 0.46 13.88 -6.32
C LEU A 206 1.58 13.80 -7.38
N ASP A 207 1.22 13.52 -8.64
CA ASP A 207 2.16 13.38 -9.76
C ASP A 207 3.05 14.62 -9.97
N GLN A 208 2.52 15.80 -9.64
CA GLN A 208 3.25 17.07 -9.72
C GLN A 208 4.53 17.14 -8.85
N LEU A 209 4.70 16.22 -7.88
CA LEU A 209 5.89 16.15 -7.05
C LEU A 209 7.08 15.45 -7.72
N GLY A 210 6.88 14.83 -8.90
CA GLY A 210 7.97 14.15 -9.63
C GLY A 210 8.52 12.91 -8.92
N THR A 211 7.76 12.35 -7.97
CA THR A 211 8.16 11.15 -7.20
C THR A 211 8.03 9.86 -8.00
N GLU A 212 7.34 9.89 -9.14
CA GLU A 212 7.10 8.73 -10.00
C GLU A 212 6.55 7.50 -9.23
N PRO A 213 5.34 7.59 -8.62
CA PRO A 213 4.66 6.46 -7.99
C PRO A 213 4.55 5.21 -8.88
N ALA A 214 4.75 4.02 -8.32
CA ALA A 214 4.52 2.72 -8.98
C ALA A 214 3.06 2.22 -8.88
N ILE A 215 2.18 3.04 -8.29
CA ILE A 215 0.73 2.77 -8.21
C ILE A 215 -0.01 3.72 -9.14
N TYR A 216 -0.79 3.12 -10.03
CA TYR A 216 -1.70 3.84 -10.93
C TYR A 216 -3.13 3.76 -10.38
N TYR A 217 -3.81 4.89 -10.30
CA TYR A 217 -5.21 4.96 -9.89
C TYR A 217 -6.07 5.17 -11.13
N LEU A 218 -7.25 4.56 -11.17
CA LEU A 218 -8.23 4.80 -12.22
C LEU A 218 -9.32 5.72 -11.68
N LYS A 219 -9.63 6.77 -12.45
CA LYS A 219 -10.70 7.71 -12.11
C LYS A 219 -12.04 6.98 -12.00
N LYS A 220 -12.82 7.39 -10.99
CA LYS A 220 -14.23 7.03 -10.84
C LYS A 220 -15.01 7.59 -12.04
N VAL A 221 -15.92 6.80 -12.59
CA VAL A 221 -16.76 7.20 -13.72
C VAL A 221 -18.17 7.41 -13.20
N ASP A 222 -18.53 8.67 -13.00
CA ASP A 222 -19.87 9.05 -12.54
C ASP A 222 -20.66 9.63 -13.72
N PRO A 223 -21.68 8.91 -14.24
CA PRO A 223 -22.49 9.39 -15.36
C PRO A 223 -23.31 10.63 -15.01
N ASN A 224 -23.48 10.91 -13.71
CA ASN A 224 -24.21 12.06 -13.19
C ASN A 224 -23.26 13.10 -12.58
N ALA A 225 -21.96 13.07 -12.92
CA ALA A 225 -21.05 14.13 -12.51
C ALA A 225 -21.51 15.46 -13.11
N ILE A 226 -21.76 16.45 -12.26
CA ILE A 226 -21.95 17.83 -12.72
C ILE A 226 -20.57 18.29 -13.20
N THR A 227 -20.43 18.53 -14.51
CA THR A 227 -19.24 19.15 -15.07
C THR A 227 -19.23 20.61 -14.66
N GLU A 228 -18.89 20.91 -13.41
CA GLU A 228 -18.38 22.23 -13.10
C GLU A 228 -17.04 22.37 -13.83
N GLU A 229 -16.88 23.46 -14.58
CA GLU A 229 -15.60 23.89 -15.16
C GLU A 229 -14.61 24.15 -14.01
N ALA A 230 -14.03 23.08 -13.47
CA ALA A 230 -13.22 23.15 -12.26
C ALA A 230 -11.79 23.59 -12.61
N HIS A 231 -11.58 24.89 -12.45
CA HIS A 231 -10.35 25.59 -12.06
C HIS A 231 -9.17 25.56 -13.04
N ALA A 232 -9.03 26.68 -13.76
CA ALA A 232 -7.75 27.21 -14.25
C ALA A 232 -6.78 27.52 -13.10
#